data_AF-A0A7R6PY15-F1
#
_entry.id   AF-A0A7R6PY15-F1
#
_cell.length_a   1.000
_cell.length_b   1.000
_cell.length_c   1.000
_cell.angle_alpha   90.00
_cell.angle_beta   90.00
_cell.angle_gamma   90.00
#
_symmetry.space_group_name_H-M   'P 1'
#
loop_
_entity.id
_entity.type
_entity.pdbx_description
1 polymer ?
#
loop_
_entity_poly.entity_id
_entity_poly.type
_entity_poly.pdbx_seq_one_letter_code
_entity_poly.pdbx_strand_id
1 'polypeptide(L)'
;MKNRKTLIGLILTFLITLIIYIPAMGGDFIFDDFNVIVYNYRILIKDLTPISIMQVLTCTKSGIRPLAHFSFALNYYSGGINPFYFHLINIVFHLINTLLVFFVIKKIWENFEGEEKSNTVALISALFFATTTIQTSAVSYIVQRMALGMTLFSLLSILLYLNKKYFYSFVCIILALGFKENALLLFPILFFFTGLKTEKKRKP
;
A
#
# COMPACT_ATOMS: atom_id res chain seq x y z
N MET A 1 -20.57 22.74 -3.61
CA MET A 1 -20.28 22.66 -2.16
C MET A 1 -19.80 21.28 -1.68
N LYS A 2 -20.40 20.16 -2.13
CA LYS A 2 -20.02 18.78 -1.74
C LYS A 2 -18.51 18.48 -1.96
N ASN A 3 -17.95 18.89 -3.10
CA ASN A 3 -16.53 18.67 -3.42
C ASN A 3 -15.55 19.46 -2.53
N ARG A 4 -15.93 20.66 -2.07
CA ARG A 4 -15.07 21.48 -1.19
C ARG A 4 -14.93 20.86 0.19
N LYS A 5 -16.04 20.35 0.77
CA LYS A 5 -16.01 19.63 2.06
C LYS A 5 -15.17 18.35 1.97
N THR A 6 -15.32 17.59 0.88
CA THR A 6 -14.50 16.39 0.66
C THR A 6 -13.02 16.71 0.54
N LEU A 7 -12.66 17.75 -0.22
CA LEU A 7 -11.27 18.18 -0.36
C LEU A 7 -10.66 18.60 0.98
N ILE A 8 -11.38 19.41 1.76
CA ILE A 8 -10.95 19.79 3.11
C ILE A 8 -10.75 18.54 3.99
N GLY A 9 -11.70 17.59 3.94
CA GLY A 9 -11.57 16.32 4.66
C GLY A 9 -10.31 15.54 4.28
N LEU A 10 -10.00 15.42 2.98
CA LEU A 10 -8.80 14.74 2.51
C LEU A 10 -7.51 15.45 2.96
N ILE A 11 -7.48 16.78 2.90
CA ILE A 11 -6.34 17.58 3.39
C ILE A 11 -6.15 17.36 4.89
N LEU A 12 -7.22 17.39 5.68
CA LEU A 12 -7.16 17.13 7.11
C LEU A 12 -6.66 15.70 7.40
N THR A 13 -7.19 14.69 6.72
CA THR A 13 -6.71 13.31 6.85
C THR A 13 -5.23 13.21 6.51
N PHE A 14 -4.77 13.85 5.44
CA PHE A 14 -3.36 13.88 5.06
C PHE A 14 -2.48 14.50 6.15
N LEU A 15 -2.85 15.68 6.65
CA LEU A 15 -2.09 16.38 7.70
C LEU A 15 -2.06 15.59 9.00
N ILE A 16 -3.19 15.04 9.43
CA ILE A 16 -3.27 14.19 10.64
C ILE A 16 -2.38 12.97 10.48
N THR A 17 -2.41 12.30 9.32
CA THR A 17 -1.54 11.16 9.05
C THR A 17 -0.07 11.57 9.16
N LEU A 18 0.33 12.67 8.53
CA LEU A 18 1.71 13.13 8.60
C LEU A 18 2.15 13.42 10.03
N ILE A 19 1.33 14.11 10.83
CA ILE A 19 1.63 14.43 12.23
C ILE A 19 1.82 13.17 13.07
N ILE A 20 1.01 12.13 12.86
CA ILE A 20 1.10 10.88 13.62
C ILE A 20 2.39 10.12 13.30
N TYR A 21 2.81 10.10 12.03
CA TYR A 21 3.94 9.26 11.59
C TYR A 21 5.26 10.02 11.43
N ILE A 22 5.29 11.35 11.52
CA ILE A 22 6.55 12.11 11.48
C ILE A 22 7.56 11.67 12.55
N PRO A 23 7.17 11.26 13.78
CA PRO A 23 8.14 10.79 14.76
C PRO A 23 8.86 9.52 14.34
N ALA A 24 8.25 8.69 13.48
CA ALA A 24 8.88 7.47 12.97
C ALA A 24 10.14 7.75 12.16
N MET A 25 10.29 8.96 11.59
CA MET A 25 11.48 9.35 10.84
C MET A 25 12.75 9.43 11.68
N GLY A 26 12.61 9.58 13.01
CA GLY A 26 13.72 9.55 13.97
C GLY A 26 14.04 8.15 14.50
N GLY A 27 13.36 7.11 14.00
CA GLY A 27 13.61 5.73 14.37
C GLY A 27 14.83 5.13 13.66
N ASP A 28 15.39 4.09 14.28
CA ASP A 28 16.46 3.27 13.71
C ASP A 28 15.92 1.98 13.08
N PHE A 29 16.78 1.28 12.35
CA PHE A 29 16.50 -0.10 11.91
C PHE A 29 16.30 -1.01 13.12
N ILE A 30 15.29 -1.88 13.08
CA ILE A 30 14.95 -2.81 14.15
C ILE A 30 14.66 -4.21 13.59
N PHE A 31 14.79 -5.25 14.42
CA PHE A 31 14.39 -6.63 14.09
C PHE A 31 14.92 -7.12 12.71
N ASP A 32 14.03 -7.56 11.81
CA ASP A 32 14.36 -8.10 10.50
C ASP A 32 14.85 -7.03 9.50
N ASP A 33 14.77 -5.74 9.83
CA ASP A 33 15.39 -4.69 9.01
C ASP A 33 16.87 -4.99 8.79
N PHE A 34 17.54 -5.50 9.82
CA PHE A 34 18.95 -5.86 9.72
C PHE A 34 19.18 -6.99 8.71
N ASN A 35 18.40 -8.06 8.78
CA ASN A 35 18.59 -9.22 7.91
C ASN A 35 18.16 -8.95 6.46
N VAL A 36 17.10 -8.17 6.28
CA VAL A 36 16.52 -7.87 4.97
C VAL A 36 17.23 -6.73 4.28
N ILE A 37 17.71 -5.74 5.05
CA ILE A 37 18.26 -4.49 4.51
C ILE A 37 19.73 -4.33 4.86
N VAL A 38 20.07 -4.11 6.13
CA VAL A 38 21.41 -3.66 6.56
C VAL A 38 22.51 -4.68 6.22
N TYR A 39 22.26 -5.97 6.46
CA TYR A 39 23.21 -7.07 6.26
C TYR A 39 22.93 -7.87 4.98
N ASN A 40 22.16 -7.29 4.05
CA ASN A 40 21.81 -7.94 2.81
C ASN A 40 22.60 -7.33 1.65
N TYR A 41 23.82 -7.82 1.44
CA TYR A 41 24.70 -7.38 0.35
C TYR A 41 24.04 -7.41 -1.03
N ARG A 42 23.01 -8.24 -1.24
CA ARG A 42 22.30 -8.29 -2.53
C ARG A 42 21.52 -7.01 -2.84
N ILE A 43 21.02 -6.29 -1.83
CA ILE A 43 20.28 -5.05 -2.02
C ILE A 43 21.16 -3.79 -1.95
N LEU A 44 22.37 -3.90 -1.40
CA LEU A 44 23.31 -2.79 -1.24
C LEU A 44 24.05 -2.48 -2.54
N ILE A 45 23.29 -2.27 -3.63
CA ILE A 45 23.80 -2.04 -4.98
C ILE A 45 24.42 -0.64 -5.11
N LYS A 46 25.47 -0.53 -5.93
CA LYS A 46 26.17 0.75 -6.21
C LYS A 46 25.85 1.32 -7.59
N ASP A 47 25.12 0.56 -8.40
CA ASP A 47 24.77 0.87 -9.78
C ASP A 47 23.43 0.21 -10.13
N LEU A 48 22.82 0.66 -11.23
CA LEU A 48 21.58 0.12 -11.78
C LEU A 48 21.82 -0.71 -13.05
N THR A 49 22.95 -1.42 -13.13
CA THR A 49 23.20 -2.33 -14.25
C THR A 49 22.23 -3.52 -14.22
N PRO A 50 21.95 -4.17 -15.37
CA PRO A 50 21.09 -5.34 -15.41
C PRO A 50 21.53 -6.47 -14.45
N ILE A 51 22.82 -6.61 -14.21
CA ILE A 51 23.39 -7.60 -13.29
C ILE A 51 23.01 -7.27 -11.84
N SER A 52 23.23 -6.02 -11.41
CA SER A 52 22.86 -5.55 -10.08
C SER A 52 21.35 -5.63 -9.85
N ILE A 53 20.55 -5.27 -10.84
CA ILE A 53 19.08 -5.39 -10.77
C ILE A 53 18.66 -6.86 -10.65
N MET A 54 19.22 -7.76 -11.46
CA MET A 54 18.91 -9.19 -11.39
C MET A 54 19.30 -9.80 -10.04
N GLN A 55 20.43 -9.39 -9.47
CA GLN A 55 20.87 -9.81 -8.13
C GLN A 55 19.82 -9.47 -7.06
N VAL A 56 19.23 -8.28 -7.15
CA VAL A 56 18.19 -7.81 -6.22
C VAL A 56 16.88 -8.56 -6.44
N LEU A 57 16.41 -8.68 -7.68
CA LEU A 57 15.14 -9.32 -8.02
C LEU A 57 15.13 -10.83 -7.70
N THR A 58 16.31 -11.47 -7.69
CA THR A 58 16.47 -12.88 -7.31
C THR A 58 16.79 -13.08 -5.84
N CYS A 59 16.73 -12.03 -5.01
CA CYS A 59 16.93 -12.15 -3.57
C CYS A 59 15.76 -12.90 -2.92
N THR A 60 16.10 -13.88 -2.08
CA THR A 60 15.12 -14.72 -1.36
C THR A 60 15.18 -14.54 0.15
N LYS A 61 16.02 -13.61 0.65
CA LYS A 61 16.09 -13.30 2.09
C LYS A 61 14.75 -12.75 2.55
N SER A 62 14.13 -13.42 3.53
CA SER A 62 12.77 -13.14 4.00
C SER A 62 11.68 -13.36 2.92
N GLY A 63 11.85 -14.38 2.08
CA GLY A 63 10.86 -14.79 1.07
C GLY A 63 11.14 -14.22 -0.32
N ILE A 64 10.37 -14.68 -1.31
CA ILE A 64 10.48 -14.26 -2.71
C ILE A 64 9.66 -12.98 -2.88
N ARG A 65 10.29 -11.82 -2.68
CA ARG A 65 9.63 -10.50 -2.66
C ARG A 65 10.40 -9.50 -3.54
N PRO A 66 10.50 -9.76 -4.86
CA PRO A 66 11.39 -9.04 -5.77
C PRO A 66 11.17 -7.53 -5.78
N LEU A 67 9.91 -7.07 -5.72
CA LEU A 67 9.60 -5.64 -5.77
C LEU A 67 9.87 -4.95 -4.42
N ALA A 68 9.70 -5.66 -3.30
CA ALA A 68 10.09 -5.12 -2.00
C ALA A 68 11.61 -4.94 -1.94
N HIS A 69 12.39 -5.99 -2.26
CA HIS A 69 13.85 -5.91 -2.29
C HIS A 69 14.34 -4.83 -3.26
N PHE A 70 13.72 -4.74 -4.43
CA PHE A 70 14.03 -3.68 -5.40
C PHE A 70 13.73 -2.28 -4.86
N SER A 71 12.62 -2.10 -4.15
CA SER A 71 12.31 -0.81 -3.52
C SER A 71 13.32 -0.41 -2.43
N PHE A 72 13.87 -1.38 -1.68
CA PHE A 72 14.93 -1.11 -0.69
C PHE A 72 16.26 -0.81 -1.37
N ALA A 73 16.60 -1.55 -2.43
CA ALA A 73 17.83 -1.35 -3.19
C ALA A 73 17.87 0.02 -3.86
N LEU A 74 16.75 0.47 -4.45
CA LEU A 74 16.62 1.83 -4.98
C LEU A 74 16.78 2.88 -3.87
N ASN A 75 16.17 2.65 -2.71
CA ASN A 75 16.29 3.58 -1.58
C ASN A 75 17.75 3.70 -1.10
N TYR A 76 18.45 2.56 -1.00
CA TYR A 76 19.87 2.52 -0.64
C TYR A 76 20.73 3.20 -1.72
N TYR A 77 20.48 2.92 -3.00
CA TYR A 77 21.21 3.53 -4.11
C TYR A 77 21.11 5.06 -4.09
N SER A 78 19.95 5.62 -3.72
CA SER A 78 19.75 7.06 -3.67
C SER A 78 20.25 7.76 -2.39
N GLY A 79 20.27 7.07 -1.25
CA GLY A 79 20.47 7.73 0.06
C GLY A 79 21.33 6.95 1.07
N GLY A 80 21.95 5.84 0.66
CA GLY A 80 22.72 4.95 1.52
C GLY A 80 21.89 4.27 2.60
N ILE A 81 22.57 3.80 3.66
CA ILE A 81 21.95 3.09 4.78
C ILE A 81 21.50 4.06 5.88
N ASN A 82 20.59 4.98 5.54
CA ASN A 82 20.07 5.98 6.49
C ASN A 82 18.56 5.74 6.75
N PRO A 83 18.17 5.32 7.98
CA PRO A 83 16.79 4.91 8.29
C PRO A 83 15.76 6.02 8.05
N PHE A 84 16.15 7.29 8.19
CA PHE A 84 15.29 8.44 7.90
C PHE A 84 14.66 8.36 6.50
N TYR A 85 15.47 8.10 5.47
CA TYR A 85 14.96 8.00 4.10
C TYR A 85 14.08 6.77 3.90
N PHE A 86 14.32 5.70 4.64
CA PHE A 86 13.48 4.52 4.56
C PHE A 86 12.10 4.73 5.19
N HIS A 87 12.03 5.39 6.35
CA HIS A 87 10.77 5.79 6.97
C HIS A 87 10.00 6.78 6.09
N LEU A 88 10.69 7.74 5.46
CA LEU A 88 10.05 8.68 4.54
C LEU A 88 9.26 7.96 3.45
N ILE A 89 9.87 6.96 2.80
CA ILE A 89 9.20 6.18 1.76
C ILE A 89 8.02 5.40 2.35
N ASN A 90 8.16 4.79 3.54
CA ASN A 90 7.03 4.10 4.18
C ASN A 90 5.86 5.03 4.48
N ILE A 91 6.12 6.24 4.96
CA ILE A 91 5.10 7.27 5.19
C ILE A 91 4.41 7.63 3.87
N VAL A 92 5.16 7.80 2.78
CA VAL A 92 4.58 8.06 1.45
C VAL A 92 3.67 6.92 1.00
N PHE A 93 4.10 5.66 1.13
CA PHE A 93 3.25 4.51 0.83
C PHE A 93 1.96 4.52 1.67
N HIS A 94 2.05 4.84 2.97
CA HIS A 94 0.89 4.90 3.87
C HIS A 94 -0.09 6.02 3.51
N LEU A 95 0.43 7.19 3.13
CA LEU A 95 -0.40 8.30 2.64
C LEU A 95 -1.14 7.91 1.36
N ILE A 96 -0.46 7.26 0.41
CA ILE A 96 -1.10 6.76 -0.82
C ILE A 96 -2.16 5.71 -0.47
N ASN A 97 -1.86 4.76 0.42
CA ASN A 97 -2.81 3.75 0.87
C ASN A 97 -4.05 4.38 1.51
N THR A 98 -3.86 5.39 2.35
CA THR A 98 -4.95 6.13 2.98
C THR A 98 -5.88 6.79 1.95
N LEU A 99 -5.31 7.41 0.91
CA LEU A 99 -6.09 7.97 -0.19
C LEU A 99 -6.81 6.89 -1.01
N LEU A 100 -6.14 5.76 -1.27
CA LEU A 100 -6.75 4.64 -1.98
C LEU A 100 -7.92 4.03 -1.19
N VAL A 101 -7.82 3.94 0.15
CA VAL A 101 -8.94 3.51 1.02
C VAL A 101 -10.15 4.41 0.81
N PHE A 102 -9.98 5.74 0.77
CA PHE A 102 -11.07 6.66 0.47
C PHE A 102 -11.74 6.32 -0.87
N PHE A 103 -10.97 6.15 -1.95
CA PHE A 103 -11.54 5.87 -3.27
C PHE A 103 -12.21 4.50 -3.36
N VAL A 104 -11.62 3.47 -2.75
CA VAL A 104 -12.18 2.11 -2.72
C VAL A 104 -13.49 2.10 -1.95
N ILE A 105 -13.52 2.63 -0.73
CA ILE A 105 -14.73 2.64 0.10
C ILE A 105 -15.82 3.48 -0.55
N LYS A 106 -15.48 4.64 -1.10
CA LYS A 106 -16.44 5.46 -1.84
C LYS A 106 -17.07 4.67 -2.99
N LYS A 107 -16.25 3.99 -3.80
CA LYS A 107 -16.74 3.22 -4.96
C LYS A 107 -17.57 2.01 -4.55
N ILE A 108 -17.19 1.32 -3.47
CA ILE A 108 -17.98 0.22 -2.90
C ILE A 108 -19.34 0.78 -2.46
N TRP A 109 -19.35 1.83 -1.64
CA TRP A 109 -20.58 2.44 -1.14
C TRP A 109 -21.51 2.88 -2.28
N GLU A 110 -20.98 3.56 -3.30
CA GLU A 110 -21.75 3.98 -4.48
C GLU A 110 -22.38 2.80 -5.23
N ASN A 111 -21.71 1.66 -5.31
CA ASN A 111 -22.23 0.47 -5.97
C ASN A 111 -23.33 -0.25 -5.16
N PHE A 112 -23.30 -0.16 -3.83
CA PHE A 112 -24.17 -0.93 -2.94
C PHE A 112 -25.30 -0.12 -2.29
N GLU A 113 -25.04 1.11 -1.85
CA GLU A 113 -25.99 1.95 -1.10
C GLU A 113 -26.35 3.24 -1.85
N GLY A 114 -25.59 3.60 -2.89
CA GLY A 114 -25.79 4.80 -3.71
C GLY A 114 -24.85 5.96 -3.36
N GLU A 115 -25.04 7.12 -4.00
CA GLU A 115 -24.12 8.27 -3.87
C GLU A 115 -24.36 9.12 -2.61
N GLU A 116 -25.44 8.86 -1.89
CA GLU A 116 -25.72 9.53 -0.63
C GLU A 116 -24.72 9.05 0.43
N LYS A 117 -24.14 9.98 1.18
CA LYS A 117 -23.15 9.72 2.25
C LYS A 117 -21.84 9.03 1.83
N SER A 118 -21.65 8.65 0.57
CA SER A 118 -20.44 7.93 0.08
C SER A 118 -19.14 8.63 0.47
N ASN A 119 -19.06 9.95 0.28
CA ASN A 119 -17.89 10.75 0.66
C ASN A 119 -17.65 10.74 2.18
N THR A 120 -18.71 10.82 2.99
CA THR A 120 -18.59 10.88 4.46
C THR A 120 -18.09 9.55 5.01
N VAL A 121 -18.69 8.44 4.56
CA VAL A 121 -18.26 7.09 4.96
C VAL A 121 -16.82 6.85 4.54
N ALA A 122 -16.48 7.18 3.28
CA ALA A 122 -15.12 7.04 2.78
C ALA A 122 -14.09 7.87 3.55
N LEU A 123 -14.42 9.11 3.94
CA LEU A 123 -13.53 9.95 4.75
C LEU A 123 -13.31 9.36 6.15
N ILE A 124 -14.39 8.91 6.81
CA ILE A 124 -14.29 8.29 8.14
C ILE A 124 -13.45 7.02 8.05
N SER A 125 -13.67 6.17 7.04
CA SER A 125 -12.88 4.94 6.84
C SER A 125 -11.40 5.24 6.54
N ALA A 126 -11.09 6.25 5.73
CA ALA A 126 -9.71 6.63 5.44
C ALA A 126 -9.01 7.20 6.69
N LEU A 127 -9.69 8.04 7.47
CA LEU A 127 -9.15 8.57 8.72
C LEU A 127 -8.93 7.45 9.75
N PHE A 128 -9.89 6.54 9.87
CA PHE A 128 -9.75 5.37 10.73
C PHE A 128 -8.55 4.53 10.32
N PHE A 129 -8.45 4.16 9.03
CA PHE A 129 -7.31 3.43 8.49
C PHE A 129 -5.99 4.12 8.82
N ALA A 130 -5.88 5.42 8.55
CA ALA A 130 -4.66 6.19 8.78
C ALA A 130 -4.20 6.16 10.25
N THR A 131 -5.14 6.18 11.19
CA THR A 131 -4.87 6.41 12.61
C THR A 131 -4.83 5.13 13.46
N THR A 132 -5.24 3.98 12.92
CA THR A 132 -5.24 2.72 13.69
C THR A 132 -3.83 2.29 14.14
N THR A 133 -3.73 1.77 15.36
CA THR A 133 -2.46 1.32 15.97
C THR A 133 -1.80 0.16 15.21
N ILE A 134 -2.58 -0.63 14.48
CA ILE A 134 -2.07 -1.68 13.58
C ILE A 134 -1.16 -1.08 12.49
N GLN A 135 -1.43 0.16 12.05
CA GLN A 135 -0.60 0.81 11.03
C GLN A 135 0.69 1.40 11.62
N THR A 136 0.76 1.64 12.93
CA THR A 136 1.98 2.13 13.60
C THR A 136 3.17 1.21 13.35
N SER A 137 2.98 -0.11 13.51
CA SER A 137 4.04 -1.08 13.20
C SER A 137 4.31 -1.20 11.70
N ALA A 138 3.30 -1.08 10.84
CA ALA A 138 3.48 -1.14 9.40
C ALA A 138 4.30 0.03 8.84
N VAL A 139 4.19 1.22 9.42
CA VAL A 139 4.89 2.43 8.98
C VAL A 139 6.26 2.57 9.65
N SER A 140 6.32 2.32 10.96
CA SER A 140 7.53 2.56 11.76
C SER A 140 8.53 1.42 11.71
N TYR A 141 8.15 0.22 11.26
CA TYR A 141 9.09 -0.88 11.02
C TYR A 141 9.46 -0.89 9.53
N ILE A 142 10.72 -0.65 9.18
CA ILE A 142 11.09 -0.31 7.80
C ILE A 142 10.75 -1.44 6.83
N VAL A 143 11.04 -2.70 7.19
CA VAL A 143 10.82 -3.88 6.37
C VAL A 143 9.34 -4.08 6.04
N GLN A 144 8.44 -3.56 6.88
CA GLN A 144 7.00 -3.63 6.64
C GLN A 144 6.55 -2.77 5.46
N ARG A 145 7.46 -2.07 4.76
CA ARG A 145 7.26 -1.63 3.36
C ARG A 145 6.73 -2.75 2.47
N MET A 146 7.11 -4.00 2.75
CA MET A 146 6.53 -5.19 2.11
C MET A 146 4.99 -5.23 2.24
N ALA A 147 4.47 -4.99 3.45
CA ALA A 147 3.03 -4.93 3.68
C ALA A 147 2.42 -3.66 3.06
N LEU A 148 3.07 -2.51 3.19
CA LEU A 148 2.57 -1.25 2.64
C LEU A 148 2.43 -1.28 1.11
N GLY A 149 3.44 -1.80 0.41
CA GLY A 149 3.42 -1.93 -1.05
C GLY A 149 2.42 -2.99 -1.51
N MET A 150 2.32 -4.12 -0.81
CA MET A 150 1.26 -5.10 -1.06
C MET A 150 -0.12 -4.46 -0.91
N THR A 151 -0.37 -3.70 0.16
CA THR A 151 -1.64 -3.00 0.39
C THR A 151 -1.94 -1.97 -0.72
N LEU A 152 -0.94 -1.23 -1.18
CA LEU A 152 -1.09 -0.25 -2.27
C LEU A 152 -1.64 -0.91 -3.52
N PHE A 153 -0.95 -1.93 -4.02
CA PHE A 153 -1.35 -2.61 -5.24
C PHE A 153 -2.63 -3.42 -5.05
N SER A 154 -2.90 -3.90 -3.83
CA SER A 154 -4.18 -4.55 -3.48
C SER A 154 -5.37 -3.60 -3.59
N LEU A 155 -5.28 -2.42 -2.98
CA LEU A 155 -6.33 -1.40 -3.04
C LEU A 155 -6.53 -0.88 -4.46
N LEU A 156 -5.43 -0.66 -5.19
CA LEU A 156 -5.48 -0.25 -6.59
C LEU A 156 -6.15 -1.33 -7.46
N SER A 157 -5.83 -2.61 -7.23
CA SER A 157 -6.48 -3.72 -7.92
C SER A 157 -7.98 -3.75 -7.68
N ILE A 158 -8.43 -3.61 -6.42
CA ILE A 158 -9.85 -3.56 -6.07
C ILE A 158 -10.53 -2.37 -6.76
N LEU A 159 -9.92 -1.17 -6.71
CA LEU A 159 -10.48 0.01 -7.34
C LEU A 159 -10.62 -0.16 -8.86
N LEU A 160 -9.61 -0.72 -9.52
CA LEU A 160 -9.63 -1.00 -10.97
C LEU A 160 -10.69 -2.06 -11.31
N TYR A 161 -10.79 -3.12 -10.50
CA TYR A 161 -11.79 -4.16 -10.65
C TYR A 161 -13.22 -3.61 -10.55
N LEU A 162 -13.49 -2.77 -9.55
CA LEU A 162 -14.79 -2.12 -9.37
C LEU A 162 -15.16 -1.20 -10.54
N ASN A 163 -14.15 -0.67 -11.25
CA ASN A 163 -14.29 0.10 -12.48
C ASN A 163 -14.22 -0.74 -13.76
N LYS A 164 -14.32 -2.08 -13.66
CA LYS A 164 -14.31 -3.05 -14.78
C LYS A 164 -13.00 -3.06 -15.59
N LYS A 165 -11.89 -2.57 -15.01
CA LYS A 165 -10.55 -2.59 -15.61
C LYS A 165 -9.80 -3.85 -15.20
N TYR A 166 -10.32 -5.02 -15.57
CA TYR A 166 -9.87 -6.32 -15.06
C TYR A 166 -8.42 -6.65 -15.38
N PHE A 167 -7.95 -6.32 -16.59
CA PHE A 167 -6.55 -6.55 -16.98
C PHE A 167 -5.58 -5.79 -16.05
N TYR A 168 -5.81 -4.49 -15.85
CA TYR A 168 -4.96 -3.68 -14.95
C TYR A 168 -5.09 -4.10 -13.48
N SER A 169 -6.28 -4.55 -13.05
CA SER A 169 -6.48 -5.15 -11.73
C SER A 169 -5.60 -6.41 -11.56
N PHE A 170 -5.56 -7.28 -12.56
CA PHE A 170 -4.71 -8.47 -12.55
C PHE A 170 -3.21 -8.12 -12.51
N VAL A 171 -2.77 -7.15 -13.30
CA VAL A 171 -1.39 -6.62 -13.23
C VAL A 171 -1.07 -6.14 -11.81
N CYS A 172 -1.98 -5.40 -11.16
CA CYS A 172 -1.78 -4.96 -9.79
C CYS A 172 -1.69 -6.13 -8.79
N ILE A 173 -2.39 -7.24 -9.00
CA ILE A 173 -2.25 -8.43 -8.15
C ILE A 173 -0.83 -9.00 -8.27
N ILE A 174 -0.28 -9.10 -9.50
CA ILE A 174 1.09 -9.55 -9.72
C ILE A 174 2.09 -8.63 -9.01
N LEU A 175 1.89 -7.31 -9.11
CA LEU A 175 2.73 -6.33 -8.42
C LEU A 175 2.60 -6.46 -6.89
N ALA A 176 1.40 -6.69 -6.36
CA ALA A 176 1.19 -6.91 -4.92
C ALA A 176 1.93 -8.17 -4.43
N LEU A 177 1.90 -9.25 -5.21
CA LEU A 177 2.65 -10.50 -4.93
C LEU A 177 4.16 -10.27 -4.91
N GLY A 178 4.67 -9.37 -5.75
CA GLY A 178 6.08 -8.98 -5.74
C GLY A 178 6.52 -8.29 -4.44
N PHE A 179 5.58 -7.79 -3.64
CA PHE A 179 5.84 -7.23 -2.31
C PHE A 179 5.61 -8.22 -1.18
N LYS A 180 4.53 -9.01 -1.25
CA LYS A 180 4.17 -10.00 -0.22
C LYS A 180 3.14 -11.00 -0.75
N GLU A 181 3.36 -12.27 -0.40
CA GLU A 181 2.56 -13.44 -0.81
C GLU A 181 1.08 -13.38 -0.35
N ASN A 182 0.79 -12.65 0.73
CA ASN A 182 -0.58 -12.47 1.25
C ASN A 182 -1.52 -11.81 0.22
N ALA A 183 -1.01 -11.18 -0.84
CA ALA A 183 -1.81 -10.67 -1.94
C ALA A 183 -2.65 -11.76 -2.67
N LEU A 184 -2.32 -13.05 -2.52
CA LEU A 184 -3.14 -14.15 -3.04
C LEU A 184 -4.58 -14.13 -2.49
N LEU A 185 -4.81 -13.54 -1.31
CA LEU A 185 -6.15 -13.38 -0.75
C LEU A 185 -7.06 -12.45 -1.58
N LEU A 186 -6.52 -11.69 -2.54
CA LEU A 186 -7.32 -10.85 -3.43
C LEU A 186 -8.23 -11.66 -4.35
N PHE A 187 -7.82 -12.85 -4.80
CA PHE A 187 -8.63 -13.68 -5.69
C PHE A 187 -10.03 -14.01 -5.11
N PRO A 188 -10.14 -14.57 -3.89
CA PRO A 188 -11.46 -14.83 -3.31
C PRO A 188 -12.24 -13.54 -2.99
N ILE A 189 -11.56 -12.45 -2.61
CA ILE A 189 -12.21 -11.16 -2.33
C ILE A 189 -12.87 -10.58 -3.60
N LEU A 190 -12.15 -10.59 -4.72
CA LEU A 190 -12.69 -10.11 -6.00
C LEU A 190 -13.83 -10.98 -6.52
N PHE A 191 -13.74 -12.31 -6.30
CA PHE A 191 -14.81 -13.24 -6.62
C PHE A 191 -16.08 -12.98 -5.80
N PHE A 192 -15.92 -12.68 -4.50
CA PHE A 192 -17.04 -12.30 -3.64
C PHE A 192 -17.75 -11.03 -4.13
N PHE A 193 -17.00 -10.01 -4.56
CA PHE A 193 -17.59 -8.78 -5.14
C PHE A 193 -18.39 -9.04 -6.43
N THR A 194 -17.99 -10.02 -7.25
CA THR A 194 -18.80 -10.46 -8.39
C THR A 194 -20.06 -11.18 -7.96
N GLY A 195 -19.98 -12.06 -6.95
CA GLY A 195 -21.13 -12.78 -6.39
C GLY A 195 -22.23 -11.84 -5.91
N LEU A 196 -21.89 -10.84 -5.09
CA LEU A 196 -22.86 -9.88 -4.53
C LEU A 196 -23.61 -9.07 -5.60
N LYS A 197 -22.98 -8.76 -6.74
CA LYS A 197 -23.64 -8.04 -7.84
C LYS A 197 -24.67 -8.89 -8.57
N THR A 198 -24.51 -10.23 -8.57
CA THR A 198 -25.46 -11.12 -9.23
C THR A 198 -26.77 -11.27 -8.44
N GLU A 199 -26.69 -11.22 -7.10
CA GLU A 199 -27.89 -11.29 -6.25
C GLU A 199 -28.74 -10.02 -6.31
N LYS A 200 -28.13 -8.84 -6.36
CA LYS A 200 -28.88 -7.57 -6.41
C LYS A 200 -29.66 -7.39 -7.73
N LYS A 201 -29.23 -8.03 -8.81
CA LYS A 201 -29.97 -8.09 -10.09
C LYS A 201 -31.11 -9.12 -10.11
N ARG A 202 -31.16 -10.02 -9.12
CA ARG A 202 -32.16 -11.10 -9.03
C ARG A 202 -33.34 -10.77 -8.10
N LYS A 203 -33.32 -9.62 -7.41
CA LYS A 203 -34.49 -9.17 -6.67
C LYS A 203 -35.52 -8.60 -7.67
N PRO A 204 -36.72 -9.20 -7.76
CA PRO A 204 -37.77 -8.79 -8.69
C PRO A 204 -38.29 -7.38 -8.40
#